data_AF-A0A2N0ZZD5-F1
#
_entry.id   AF-A0A2N0ZZD5-F1
#
_cell.length_a   1.000
_cell.length_b   1.000
_cell.length_c   1.000
_cell.angle_alpha   90.00
_cell.angle_beta   90.00
_cell.angle_gamma   90.00
#
_symmetry.space_group_name_H-M   'P 1'
#
loop_
_entity.id
_entity.type
_entity.pdbx_description
1 polymer ?
#
loop_
_entity_poly.entity_id
_entity_poly.type
_entity_poly.pdbx_seq_one_letter_code
_entity_poly.pdbx_strand_id
1 'polypeptide(L)' 'MIVIFGIKENLNPIKAKLSDVIHQTMQDTLGMPEDKRIHRFIPMDKSDFYYPGGRSDNY' A
#
# COMPACT_ATOMS: atom_id res chain seq x y z
N MET A 1 -3.31 8.14 -9.02
CA MET A 1 -3.82 6.81 -8.60
C MET A 1 -2.63 6.01 -8.10
N ILE A 2 -2.69 5.50 -6.87
CA ILE A 2 -1.65 4.63 -6.29
C ILE A 2 -2.21 3.22 -6.20
N VAL A 3 -1.43 2.23 -6.63
CA VAL A 3 -1.77 0.81 -6.51
C VAL A 3 -0.75 0.17 -5.58
N ILE A 4 -1.24 -0.47 -4.52
CA ILE A 4 -0.44 -1.09 -3.48
C ILE A 4 -0.66 -2.60 -3.56
N PHE A 5 0.42 -3.34 -3.77
CA PHE A 5 0.44 -4.79 -3.75
C PHE A 5 1.15 -5.27 -2.48
N GLY A 6 0.83 -6.47 -2.03
CA GLY A 6 1.50 -7.09 -0.90
C GLY A 6 0.82 -8.40 -0.53
N ILE A 7 1.53 -9.21 0.25
CA ILE A 7 1.00 -10.48 0.75
C ILE A 7 -0.26 -10.21 1.59
N LYS A 8 -1.32 -10.94 1.29
CA LYS A 8 -2.67 -10.75 1.85
C LYS A 8 -2.67 -10.70 3.37
N GLU A 9 -1.92 -11.58 4.03
CA GLU A 9 -1.81 -11.71 5.48
C GLU A 9 -1.13 -10.49 6.12
N ASN A 10 -0.23 -9.84 5.39
CA ASN A 10 0.56 -8.70 5.86
C ASN A 10 -0.10 -7.36 5.49
N LEU A 11 -0.73 -7.28 4.31
CA LEU A 11 -1.33 -6.05 3.79
C LEU A 11 -2.71 -5.75 4.39
N ASN A 12 -3.57 -6.76 4.56
CA ASN A 12 -4.93 -6.54 5.06
C ASN A 12 -4.99 -5.89 6.44
N PRO A 13 -4.14 -6.25 7.42
CA PRO A 13 -4.14 -5.61 8.73
C PRO A 13 -3.77 -4.11 8.70
N ILE A 14 -2.98 -3.67 7.72
CA ILE A 14 -2.42 -2.31 7.70
C ILE A 14 -3.01 -1.39 6.64
N LYS A 15 -3.74 -1.90 5.63
CA LYS A 15 -4.16 -1.13 4.44
C LYS A 15 -4.90 0.17 4.75
N ALA A 16 -5.72 0.23 5.80
CA ALA A 16 -6.42 1.46 6.19
C ALA A 16 -5.41 2.54 6.65
N LYS A 17 -4.59 2.21 7.65
CA LYS A 17 -3.55 3.12 8.16
C LYS A 17 -2.54 3.49 7.07
N LEU A 18 -2.15 2.53 6.21
CA LEU A 18 -1.26 2.78 5.09
C LEU A 18 -1.87 3.78 4.10
N SER A 19 -3.17 3.66 3.81
CA SER A 19 -3.90 4.62 2.97
C SER A 19 -3.87 6.03 3.56
N ASP A 20 -4.08 6.16 4.87
CA ASP A 20 -4.04 7.46 5.56
C ASP A 20 -2.65 8.09 5.50
N VAL A 21 -1.61 7.32 5.79
CA VAL A 21 -0.22 7.80 5.78
C VAL A 21 0.22 8.23 4.38
N ILE A 22 -0.11 7.43 3.36
CA ILE A 22 0.19 7.79 1.96
C ILE A 22 -0.51 9.08 1.58
N HIS A 23 -1.82 9.20 1.88
CA HIS A 23 -2.58 10.41 1.52
C HIS A 23 -2.07 11.64 2.25
N GLN A 24 -1.80 11.54 3.55
CA GLN A 24 -1.21 12.63 4.34
C GLN A 24 0.11 13.09 3.74
N THR A 25 0.99 12.14 3.37
CA THR A 25 2.28 12.45 2.74
C THR A 25 2.09 13.19 1.40
N MET A 26 1.11 12.79 0.60
CA MET A 26 0.77 13.48 -0.66
C MET A 26 0.21 14.88 -0.44
N GLN A 27 -0.61 15.08 0.60
CA GLN A 27 -1.09 16.42 0.96
C GLN A 27 0.07 17.32 1.39
N ASP A 28 0.93 16.82 2.29
CA ASP A 28 2.02 17.61 2.88
C ASP A 28 3.12 17.94 1.88
N THR A 29 3.46 16.98 1.01
CA THR A 29 4.62 17.12 0.11
C THR A 29 4.23 17.67 -1.26
N LEU A 30 3.03 17.34 -1.74
CA LEU A 30 2.58 17.67 -3.10
C LEU A 30 1.39 18.63 -3.13
N GLY A 31 0.83 19.01 -1.98
CA GLY A 31 -0.33 19.91 -1.92
C GLY A 31 -1.61 19.29 -2.47
N MET A 32 -1.73 17.95 -2.45
CA MET A 32 -2.94 17.28 -2.92
C MET A 32 -4.17 17.65 -2.08
N PRO A 33 -5.37 17.77 -2.67
CA PRO A 33 -6.60 17.97 -1.90
C PRO A 33 -7.00 16.76 -1.06
N GLU A 34 -7.70 17.01 0.05
CA GLU A 34 -8.18 15.99 0.99
C GLU A 34 -9.10 14.95 0.31
N ASP A 35 -9.96 15.40 -0.60
CA ASP A 35 -10.95 14.59 -1.31
C ASP A 35 -10.36 13.81 -2.50
N LYS A 36 -9.07 14.00 -2.83
CA LYS A 36 -8.41 13.39 -3.99
C LYS A 36 -7.63 12.12 -3.65
N ARG A 37 -8.19 11.28 -2.78
CA ARG A 37 -7.60 9.97 -2.42
C ARG A 37 -8.03 8.88 -3.39
N ILE A 38 -7.10 8.38 -4.21
CA ILE A 38 -7.34 7.29 -5.16
C ILE A 38 -6.31 6.17 -4.97
N HIS A 39 -6.55 5.31 -3.99
CA HIS A 39 -5.71 4.16 -3.64
C HIS A 39 -6.42 2.85 -3.95
N ARG A 40 -5.70 1.89 -4.53
CA ARG A 40 -6.17 0.52 -4.75
C ARG A 40 -5.25 -0.45 -4.03
N PHE A 41 -5.81 -1.32 -3.21
CA PHE A 41 -5.07 -2.37 -2.51
C PHE A 41 -5.34 -3.70 -3.19
N ILE A 42 -4.27 -4.37 -3.60
CA ILE A 42 -4.28 -5.68 -4.25
C ILE A 42 -3.60 -6.67 -3.31
N PRO A 43 -4.34 -7.22 -2.32
CA PRO A 43 -3.82 -8.29 -1.48
C PRO A 43 -3.63 -9.55 -2.33
N MET A 44 -2.42 -10.09 -2.33
CA MET A 44 -2.05 -11.24 -3.14
C MET A 44 -1.79 -12.46 -2.26
N ASP A 45 -2.18 -13.64 -2.75
CA ASP A 45 -1.73 -14.90 -2.15
C ASP A 45 -0.21 -15.01 -2.29
N LYS A 46 0.45 -15.55 -1.25
CA LYS A 46 1.91 -15.65 -1.20
C LYS A 46 2.49 -16.43 -2.39
N SER A 47 1.75 -17.39 -2.95
CA SER A 47 2.15 -18.16 -4.14
C SER A 47 2.27 -17.32 -5.41
N ASP A 48 1.57 -16.17 -5.45
CA ASP A 48 1.49 -15.31 -6.62
C ASP A 48 2.41 -14.09 -6.48
N PHE A 49 2.99 -13.88 -5.30
CA PHE A 49 3.79 -12.69 -4.97
C PHE A 49 5.28 -13.02 -4.89
N TYR A 50 5.94 -13.02 -6.06
CA TYR A 50 7.38 -13.24 -6.17
C TYR A 50 8.16 -11.94 -5.90
N TYR A 51 9.13 -12.00 -4.99
CA TYR A 51 9.97 -10.86 -4.62
C TYR A 51 11.45 -11.27 -4.45
N PRO A 52 12.42 -10.35 -4.54
CA PRO A 52 13.84 -10.68 -4.48
C PRO A 52 14.23 -11.43 -3.20
N GLY A 53 15.20 -12.35 -3.33
CA GLY A 53 15.79 -13.04 -2.19
C GLY A 53 16.38 -12.06 -1.16
N GLY A 54 16.28 -12.41 0.12
CA GLY A 54 16.75 -11.57 1.24
C GLY A 54 15.73 -10.55 1.74
N ARG A 55 14.52 -10.53 1.18
CA ARG A 55 13.38 -9.78 1.72
C ARG A 55 12.49 -10.68 2.58
N SER A 56 11.67 -10.06 3.41
CA SER A 56 10.66 -10.75 4.22
C SER A 56 9.30 -10.70 3.53
N ASP A 57 8.33 -11.42 4.08
CA ASP A 57 6.92 -11.35 3.67
C ASP A 57 6.28 -9.95 3.80
N ASN A 58 6.96 -9.01 4.48
CA ASN A 58 6.62 -7.58 4.50
C ASN A 58 7.29 -6.80 3.35
N TYR A 59 7.42 -7.40 2.17
CA TYR A 59 7.99 -6.73 0.99
C TYR A 59 7.00 -5.74 0.36
#